data_AF-H0EMS8-F1
#
_entry.id   AF-H0EMS8-F1
#
_cell.length_a   1.000
_cell.length_b   1.000
_cell.length_c   1.000
_cell.angle_alpha   90.00
_cell.angle_beta   90.00
_cell.angle_gamma   90.00
#
_symmetry.space_group_name_H-M   'P 1'
#
loop_
_entity.id
_entity.type
_entity.pdbx_description
1 polymer ?
#
loop_
_entity_poly.entity_id
_entity_poly.type
_entity_poly.pdbx_seq_one_letter_code
_entity_poly.pdbx_strand_id
1 'polypeptide(L)'
;MALYNDDIIQTAIYLNIPLQTGILFQSRELVAAFAGHGLGLCEHPEDRDGCYDELQRLPVKQVFHVEYTAKAMLFHTAPLRGAIDLADSDIRAVALWDMGGEARGEKDYVEKLRDYVLKFVKEGRFSEEWETVVVMTGDEECVGDEEVKDVIRDGLKMAGITAVRILDARPEFVAARGAAELCFRGRKQFKI
;
A
#
# COMPACT_ATOMS: atom_id res chain seq x y z
N MET A 1 9.31 -3.74 -3.34
CA MET A 1 8.17 -4.45 -3.94
C MET A 1 8.54 -5.91 -3.98
N ALA A 2 8.17 -6.63 -2.93
CA ALA A 2 8.57 -8.02 -2.72
C ALA A 2 7.38 -9.00 -2.74
N LEU A 3 6.15 -8.51 -2.86
CA LEU A 3 4.95 -9.34 -2.95
C LEU A 3 4.34 -9.24 -4.36
N TYR A 4 4.46 -10.33 -5.12
CA TYR A 4 3.79 -10.55 -6.39
C TYR A 4 2.62 -11.53 -6.21
N ASN A 5 1.68 -11.51 -7.16
CA ASN A 5 0.57 -12.47 -7.15
C ASN A 5 1.08 -13.92 -7.16
N ASP A 6 2.18 -14.18 -7.87
CA ASP A 6 2.81 -15.50 -7.91
C ASP A 6 3.27 -15.97 -6.52
N ASP A 7 3.78 -15.07 -5.67
CA ASP A 7 4.21 -15.40 -4.30
C ASP A 7 3.02 -15.84 -3.43
N ILE A 8 1.87 -15.16 -3.59
CA ILE A 8 0.63 -15.54 -2.91
C ILE A 8 0.14 -16.89 -3.41
N ILE A 9 0.11 -17.08 -4.73
CA ILE A 9 -0.35 -18.33 -5.36
C ILE A 9 0.52 -19.50 -4.89
N GLN A 10 1.85 -19.35 -4.93
CA GLN A 10 2.78 -20.39 -4.49
C GLN A 10 2.65 -20.69 -3.00
N THR A 11 2.51 -19.66 -2.16
CA THR A 11 2.30 -19.84 -0.71
C THR A 11 1.01 -20.59 -0.43
N ALA A 12 -0.08 -20.23 -1.11
CA ALA A 12 -1.36 -20.91 -0.95
C ALA A 12 -1.33 -22.36 -1.45
N ILE A 13 -0.64 -22.64 -2.56
CA ILE A 13 -0.39 -24.02 -3.03
C ILE A 13 0.39 -24.80 -1.97
N TYR A 14 1.50 -24.23 -1.46
CA TYR A 14 2.33 -24.87 -0.44
C TYR A 14 1.53 -25.20 0.84
N LEU A 15 0.66 -24.29 1.27
CA LEU A 15 -0.16 -24.43 2.48
C LEU A 15 -1.50 -25.16 2.24
N ASN A 16 -1.76 -25.67 1.04
CA ASN A 16 -3.06 -26.26 0.64
C ASN A 16 -4.27 -25.33 0.91
N ILE A 17 -4.06 -24.02 0.75
CA ILE A 17 -5.14 -23.03 0.80
C ILE A 17 -5.79 -23.00 -0.59
N PRO A 18 -7.09 -23.32 -0.72
CA PRO A 18 -7.77 -23.26 -2.00
C PRO A 18 -7.80 -21.81 -2.50
N LEU A 19 -7.21 -21.58 -3.68
CA LEU A 19 -7.20 -20.32 -4.38
C LEU A 19 -8.43 -20.20 -5.27
N GLN A 20 -9.11 -19.06 -5.24
CA GLN A 20 -10.17 -18.78 -6.21
C GLN A 20 -9.59 -18.42 -7.57
N THR A 21 -9.90 -19.22 -8.58
CA THR A 21 -9.70 -18.86 -9.99
C THR A 21 -10.87 -18.01 -10.46
N GLY A 22 -10.70 -16.70 -10.63
CA GLY A 22 -11.72 -15.84 -11.24
C GLY A 22 -11.60 -14.36 -10.92
N ILE A 23 -11.01 -14.02 -9.78
CA ILE A 23 -10.57 -12.66 -9.46
C ILE A 23 -9.04 -12.74 -9.42
N LEU A 24 -8.39 -12.24 -10.47
CA LEU A 24 -6.94 -12.11 -10.52
C LEU A 24 -6.54 -11.04 -9.51
N PHE A 25 -6.48 -11.36 -8.21
CA PHE A 25 -5.96 -10.46 -7.19
C PHE A 25 -4.50 -10.16 -7.54
N GLN A 26 -4.24 -9.11 -8.31
CA GLN A 26 -2.89 -8.57 -8.44
C GLN A 26 -2.57 -7.85 -7.13
N SER A 27 -2.31 -8.64 -6.08
CA SER A 27 -1.88 -8.17 -4.78
C SER A 27 -0.48 -7.60 -4.91
N ARG A 28 -0.37 -6.38 -5.44
CA ARG A 28 0.83 -5.59 -5.24
C ARG A 28 0.88 -5.23 -3.77
N GLU A 29 2.08 -5.09 -3.25
CA GLU A 29 2.35 -4.78 -1.85
C GLU A 29 1.50 -3.61 -1.30
N LEU A 30 1.26 -2.58 -2.11
CA LEU A 30 0.35 -1.46 -1.78
C LEU A 30 -1.08 -1.93 -1.44
N VAL A 31 -1.70 -2.76 -2.29
CA VAL A 31 -3.07 -3.26 -2.08
C VAL A 31 -3.12 -4.18 -0.87
N ALA A 32 -2.13 -5.06 -0.75
CA ALA A 32 -2.02 -5.98 0.37
C ALA A 32 -1.83 -5.21 1.69
N ALA A 33 -0.96 -4.20 1.74
CA ALA A 33 -0.75 -3.38 2.93
C ALA A 33 -2.00 -2.54 3.28
N PHE A 34 -2.69 -1.99 2.27
CA PHE A 34 -3.97 -1.30 2.45
C PHE A 34 -5.02 -2.20 3.10
N ALA A 35 -5.18 -3.43 2.60
CA ALA A 35 -6.03 -4.46 3.20
C ALA A 35 -5.57 -4.87 4.61
N GLY A 36 -4.26 -4.94 4.85
CA GLY A 36 -3.67 -5.32 6.13
C GLY A 36 -3.95 -4.32 7.27
N HIS A 37 -4.20 -3.05 6.90
CA HIS A 37 -4.72 -2.01 7.79
C HIS A 37 -6.25 -2.02 7.93
N GLY A 38 -6.95 -2.98 7.29
CA GLY A 38 -8.40 -3.12 7.34
C GLY A 38 -9.15 -2.17 6.40
N LEU A 39 -8.47 -1.59 5.41
CA LEU A 39 -9.08 -0.68 4.44
C LEU A 39 -9.50 -1.40 3.17
N GLY A 40 -10.55 -0.89 2.51
CA GLY A 40 -11.01 -1.43 1.24
C GLY A 40 -11.65 -2.82 1.32
N LEU A 41 -12.13 -3.21 2.50
CA LEU A 41 -12.77 -4.51 2.76
C LEU A 41 -14.25 -4.30 3.05
N CYS A 42 -15.09 -5.19 2.53
CA CYS A 42 -16.50 -5.26 2.91
C CYS A 42 -16.67 -5.93 4.28
N GLU A 43 -17.77 -5.64 4.98
CA GLU A 43 -18.06 -6.23 6.29
C GLU A 43 -18.44 -7.71 6.17
N HIS A 44 -19.23 -8.06 5.16
CA HIS A 44 -19.80 -9.40 4.95
C HIS A 44 -19.30 -10.06 3.66
N PRO A 45 -18.07 -10.64 3.66
CA PRO A 45 -17.49 -11.23 2.44
C PRO A 45 -18.24 -12.45 1.90
N GLU A 46 -19.06 -13.11 2.72
CA GLU A 46 -19.92 -14.23 2.33
C GLU A 46 -21.13 -13.84 1.47
N ASP A 47 -21.64 -12.61 1.61
CA ASP A 47 -22.68 -12.06 0.75
C ASP A 47 -22.00 -11.38 -0.44
N ARG A 48 -21.86 -12.10 -1.55
CA ARG A 48 -21.12 -11.60 -2.71
C ARG A 48 -21.70 -10.31 -3.27
N ASP A 49 -23.03 -10.26 -3.44
CA ASP A 49 -23.69 -9.11 -4.05
C ASP A 49 -23.70 -7.93 -3.07
N GLY A 50 -23.97 -8.19 -1.79
CA GLY A 50 -23.86 -7.17 -0.73
C GLY A 50 -22.45 -6.61 -0.58
N CYS A 51 -21.43 -7.47 -0.62
CA CYS A 51 -20.02 -7.06 -0.57
C CYS A 51 -19.64 -6.23 -1.79
N TYR A 52 -20.08 -6.60 -2.99
CA TYR A 52 -19.83 -5.80 -4.20
C TYR A 52 -20.46 -4.41 -4.10
N ASP A 53 -21.72 -4.34 -3.66
CA ASP A 53 -22.44 -3.09 -3.43
C ASP A 53 -21.78 -2.20 -2.38
N GLU A 54 -21.29 -2.79 -1.29
CA GLU A 54 -20.56 -2.08 -0.24
C GLU A 54 -19.24 -1.50 -0.79
N LEU A 55 -18.46 -2.31 -1.50
CA LEU A 55 -17.19 -1.88 -2.08
C LEU A 55 -17.36 -0.75 -3.09
N GLN A 56 -18.43 -0.75 -3.89
CA GLN A 56 -18.75 0.34 -4.82
C GLN A 56 -19.08 1.67 -4.09
N ARG A 57 -19.56 1.60 -2.84
CA ARG A 57 -19.92 2.76 -2.03
C ARG A 57 -18.77 3.28 -1.17
N LEU A 58 -17.68 2.53 -1.03
CA LEU A 58 -16.50 3.00 -0.29
C LEU A 58 -15.95 4.29 -0.95
N PRO A 59 -15.43 5.23 -0.15
CA PRO A 59 -14.76 6.41 -0.70
C PRO A 59 -13.44 6.02 -1.35
N VAL A 60 -13.12 6.66 -2.48
CA VAL A 60 -11.80 6.55 -3.11
C VAL A 60 -10.78 7.24 -2.20
N LYS A 61 -9.63 6.61 -2.00
CA LYS A 61 -8.48 7.17 -1.28
C LYS A 61 -7.29 7.24 -2.21
N GLN A 62 -6.53 8.33 -2.11
CA GLN A 62 -5.22 8.39 -2.74
C GLN A 62 -4.24 7.64 -1.83
N VAL A 63 -3.73 6.50 -2.28
CA VAL A 63 -2.79 5.72 -1.47
C VAL A 63 -1.37 6.04 -1.92
N PHE A 64 -0.54 6.50 -0.99
CA PHE A 64 0.89 6.68 -1.18
C PHE A 64 1.64 5.66 -0.33
N HIS A 65 2.06 4.57 -0.97
CA HIS A 65 2.84 3.52 -0.34
C HIS A 65 4.33 3.88 -0.34
N VAL A 66 4.94 3.74 0.83
CA VAL A 66 6.37 3.95 1.07
C VAL A 66 6.94 2.69 1.70
N GLU A 67 7.75 1.96 0.96
CA GLU A 67 8.52 0.83 1.51
C GLU A 67 9.90 1.35 1.90
N TYR A 68 10.20 1.35 3.21
CA TYR A 68 11.42 1.93 3.75
C TYR A 68 12.27 0.85 4.43
N THR A 69 13.44 0.60 3.87
CA THR A 69 14.40 -0.39 4.35
C THR A 69 15.75 0.26 4.61
N ALA A 70 16.66 -0.47 5.26
CA ALA A 70 18.04 -0.07 5.44
C ALA A 70 18.73 0.31 4.11
N LYS A 71 18.35 -0.34 2.99
CA LYS A 71 19.03 -0.20 1.70
C LYS A 71 18.38 0.77 0.73
N ALA A 72 17.07 0.94 0.80
CA ALA A 72 16.35 1.76 -0.17
C ALA A 72 15.01 2.25 0.38
N MET A 73 14.49 3.28 -0.28
CA MET A 73 13.10 3.68 -0.15
C MET A 73 12.40 3.50 -1.50
N LEU A 74 11.18 2.98 -1.50
CA LEU A 74 10.37 2.82 -2.70
C LEU A 74 9.06 3.55 -2.54
N PHE A 75 8.70 4.32 -3.57
CA PHE A 75 7.45 5.06 -3.66
C PHE A 75 6.53 4.38 -4.66
N HIS A 76 5.28 4.19 -4.25
CA HIS A 76 4.25 3.62 -5.09
C HIS A 76 2.93 4.33 -4.80
N THR A 77 2.16 4.67 -5.82
CA THR A 77 0.85 5.28 -5.61
C THR A 77 -0.21 4.76 -6.56
N ALA A 78 -1.43 4.69 -6.04
CA ALA A 78 -2.64 4.40 -6.79
C ALA A 78 -3.86 4.98 -6.07
N PRO A 79 -4.89 5.43 -6.79
CA PRO A 79 -6.20 5.63 -6.20
C PRO A 79 -6.85 4.27 -5.94
N LEU A 80 -7.26 4.02 -4.70
CA LEU A 80 -7.94 2.79 -4.31
C LEU A 80 -9.30 3.09 -3.69
N ARG A 81 -10.32 2.36 -4.12
CA ARG A 81 -11.61 2.28 -3.44
C ARG A 81 -11.67 1.02 -2.58
N GLY A 82 -11.41 -0.12 -3.20
CA GLY A 82 -11.41 -1.43 -2.57
C GLY A 82 -10.03 -2.08 -2.64
N ALA A 83 -9.75 -2.98 -1.70
CA ALA A 83 -8.59 -3.86 -1.73
C ALA A 83 -8.72 -4.99 -2.78
N ILE A 84 -9.76 -4.92 -3.61
CA ILE A 84 -10.01 -5.79 -4.76
C ILE A 84 -9.86 -5.04 -6.08
N ASP A 85 -9.70 -3.71 -6.05
CA ASP A 85 -9.44 -2.93 -7.25
C ASP A 85 -8.14 -3.48 -7.83
N LEU A 86 -8.26 -4.13 -9.00
CA LEU A 86 -7.11 -4.51 -9.80
C LEU A 86 -6.30 -3.23 -9.93
N ALA A 87 -5.14 -3.19 -9.26
CA ALA A 87 -4.32 -2.02 -9.28
C ALA A 87 -4.13 -1.66 -10.76
N ASP A 88 -4.65 -0.49 -11.13
CA ASP A 88 -4.89 -0.12 -12.52
C ASP A 88 -3.56 -0.12 -13.31
N SER A 89 -3.64 -0.12 -14.63
CA SER A 89 -2.46 0.09 -15.50
C SER A 89 -1.71 1.41 -15.22
N ASP A 90 -2.33 2.34 -14.50
CA ASP A 90 -1.78 3.64 -14.07
C ASP A 90 -0.89 3.58 -12.80
N ILE A 91 -0.45 2.39 -12.38
CA ILE A 91 0.46 2.23 -11.24
C ILE A 91 1.81 2.89 -11.52
N ARG A 92 2.15 3.87 -10.68
CA ARG A 92 3.46 4.51 -10.67
C ARG A 92 4.28 4.02 -9.48
N ALA A 93 5.45 3.43 -9.76
CA ALA A 93 6.42 3.03 -8.76
C ALA A 93 7.83 3.56 -9.09
N VAL A 94 8.57 4.01 -8.08
CA VAL A 94 9.96 4.49 -8.20
C VAL A 94 10.78 3.94 -7.04
N ALA A 95 11.94 3.37 -7.34
CA ALA A 95 12.93 2.95 -6.35
C ALA A 95 14.01 4.03 -6.16
N LEU A 96 14.28 4.40 -4.91
CA LEU A 96 15.27 5.38 -4.48
C LEU A 96 16.34 4.65 -3.67
N TRP A 97 17.36 4.15 -4.37
CA TRP A 97 18.43 3.32 -3.80
C TRP A 97 19.39 4.09 -2.89
N ASP A 98 19.41 5.42 -3.01
CA ASP A 98 20.19 6.32 -2.15
C ASP A 98 19.42 6.78 -0.91
N MET A 99 18.12 6.48 -0.82
CA MET A 99 17.24 6.93 0.28
C MET A 99 16.99 5.85 1.33
N GLY A 100 17.83 4.82 1.44
CA GLY A 100 17.75 3.80 2.49
C GLY A 100 18.10 4.32 3.90
N GLY A 101 17.73 3.55 4.94
CA GLY A 101 18.03 3.87 6.33
C GLY A 101 19.53 3.99 6.64
N GLU A 102 20.40 3.27 5.92
CA GLU A 102 21.85 3.39 6.06
C GLU A 102 22.40 4.74 5.58
N ALA A 103 21.72 5.38 4.62
CA ALA A 103 22.07 6.70 4.09
C ALA A 103 21.52 7.84 4.96
N ARG A 104 20.77 7.53 6.03
CA ARG A 104 20.06 8.51 6.87
C ARG A 104 20.96 9.57 7.51
N GLY A 105 22.23 9.23 7.74
CA GLY A 105 23.25 10.13 8.30
C GLY A 105 23.87 11.10 7.28
N GLU A 106 23.52 11.02 6.00
CA GLU A 106 23.99 11.95 4.99
C GLU A 106 23.43 13.36 5.23
N LYS A 107 24.29 14.37 5.05
CA LYS A 107 23.99 15.77 5.41
C LYS A 107 22.75 16.33 4.71
N ASP A 108 22.48 15.89 3.49
CA ASP A 108 21.42 16.37 2.61
C ASP A 108 20.26 15.37 2.46
N TYR A 109 20.25 14.29 3.26
CA TYR A 109 19.25 13.22 3.17
C TYR A 109 17.81 13.76 3.24
N VAL A 110 17.54 14.62 4.24
CA VAL A 110 16.21 15.20 4.48
C VAL A 110 15.74 16.09 3.32
N GLU A 111 16.65 16.90 2.77
CA GLU A 111 16.33 17.78 1.64
C GLU A 111 16.05 16.97 0.38
N LYS A 112 16.90 15.99 0.07
CA LYS A 112 16.71 15.05 -1.04
C LYS A 112 15.39 14.30 -0.93
N LEU A 113 15.08 13.74 0.24
CA LEU A 113 13.84 13.01 0.47
C LEU A 113 12.62 13.90 0.23
N ARG A 114 12.64 15.14 0.74
CA ARG A 114 11.56 16.10 0.51
C ARG A 114 11.36 16.38 -0.98
N ASP A 115 12.45 16.59 -1.71
CA ASP A 115 12.41 16.84 -3.16
C ASP A 115 11.88 15.63 -3.92
N TYR A 116 12.26 14.41 -3.54
CA TYR A 116 11.72 13.19 -4.11
C TYR A 116 10.22 13.05 -3.89
N VAL A 117 9.74 13.29 -2.66
CA VAL A 117 8.31 13.26 -2.35
C VAL A 117 7.56 14.31 -3.18
N LEU A 118 8.04 15.55 -3.19
CA LEU A 118 7.45 16.64 -3.96
C LEU A 118 7.36 16.32 -5.45
N LYS A 119 8.46 15.82 -6.03
CA LYS A 119 8.51 15.45 -7.44
C LYS A 119 7.55 14.30 -7.74
N PHE A 120 7.56 13.27 -6.90
CA PHE A 120 6.70 12.10 -7.08
C PHE A 120 5.21 12.47 -7.03
N VAL A 121 4.83 13.34 -6.10
CA VAL A 121 3.44 13.82 -5.95
C VAL A 121 3.03 14.71 -7.12
N LYS A 122 3.85 15.70 -7.50
CA LYS A 122 3.55 16.63 -8.60
C LYS A 122 3.45 15.95 -9.96
N GLU A 123 4.29 14.96 -10.20
CA GLU A 123 4.25 14.19 -11.44
C GLU A 123 3.22 13.05 -11.36
N GLY A 124 2.72 12.74 -10.16
CA GLY A 124 1.62 11.80 -9.94
C GLY A 124 0.26 12.46 -10.18
N ARG A 125 -0.76 11.65 -10.47
CA ARG A 125 -2.15 12.11 -10.57
C ARG A 125 -2.81 12.12 -9.18
N PHE A 126 -2.23 12.85 -8.23
CA PHE A 126 -2.83 13.00 -6.89
C PHE A 126 -4.08 13.89 -7.01
N SER A 127 -5.20 13.42 -6.48
CA SER A 127 -6.42 14.21 -6.39
C SER A 127 -6.49 14.93 -5.04
N GLU A 128 -6.78 16.23 -5.05
CA GLU A 128 -7.07 17.00 -3.84
C GLU A 128 -8.43 16.65 -3.23
N GLU A 129 -9.32 16.00 -3.99
CA GLU A 129 -10.67 15.62 -3.53
C GLU A 129 -10.67 14.38 -2.64
N TRP A 130 -9.60 13.57 -2.66
CA TRP A 130 -9.52 12.31 -1.95
C TRP A 130 -8.61 12.41 -0.72
N GLU A 131 -9.00 11.76 0.38
CA GLU A 131 -8.10 11.57 1.52
C GLU A 131 -6.83 10.86 1.03
N THR A 132 -5.66 11.41 1.38
CA THR A 132 -4.39 10.75 1.12
C THR A 132 -3.97 9.90 2.32
N VAL A 133 -3.80 8.61 2.07
CA VAL A 133 -3.31 7.66 3.06
C VAL A 133 -1.90 7.25 2.68
N VAL A 134 -0.96 7.54 3.56
CA VAL A 134 0.42 7.07 3.45
C VAL A 134 0.50 5.71 4.13
N VAL A 135 0.86 4.67 3.39
CA VAL A 135 1.04 3.31 3.93
C VAL A 135 2.52 3.01 3.95
N MET A 136 3.08 2.75 5.13
CA MET A 136 4.50 2.45 5.29
C MET A 136 4.72 0.95 5.52
N THR A 137 5.61 0.35 4.74
CA THR A 137 6.10 -1.01 4.92
C THR A 137 7.63 -1.02 4.97
N GLY A 138 8.23 -2.15 5.33
CA GLY A 138 9.69 -2.31 5.39
C GLY A 138 10.18 -2.52 6.81
N ASP A 139 11.45 -2.19 7.06
CA ASP A 139 12.15 -2.48 8.30
C ASP A 139 11.55 -1.64 9.45
N GLU A 140 11.21 -2.29 10.57
CA GLU A 140 10.54 -1.62 11.69
C GLU A 140 11.35 -0.44 12.25
N GLU A 141 12.68 -0.58 12.33
CA GLU A 141 13.57 0.49 12.77
C GLU A 141 13.57 1.70 11.82
N CYS A 142 13.51 1.46 10.51
CA CYS A 142 13.49 2.54 9.51
C CYS A 142 12.13 3.26 9.52
N VAL A 143 11.03 2.50 9.48
CA VAL A 143 9.68 3.06 9.50
C VAL A 143 9.37 3.79 10.82
N GLY A 144 10.03 3.41 11.91
CA GLY A 144 9.95 4.09 13.20
C GLY A 144 10.56 5.50 13.25
N ASP A 145 11.30 5.93 12.22
CA ASP A 145 11.91 7.27 12.16
C ASP A 145 10.84 8.38 11.97
N GLU A 146 10.56 9.11 13.05
CA GLU A 146 9.59 10.22 13.04
C GLU A 146 10.02 11.40 12.16
N GLU A 147 11.31 11.66 12.01
CA GLU A 147 11.79 12.75 11.16
C GLU A 147 11.54 12.42 9.68
N VAL A 148 11.72 11.16 9.27
CA VAL A 148 11.37 10.71 7.92
C VAL A 148 9.87 10.84 7.66
N LYS A 149 9.03 10.46 8.64
CA LYS A 149 7.57 10.62 8.56
C LYS A 149 7.16 12.08 8.45
N ASP A 150 7.80 12.96 9.19
CA ASP A 150 7.58 14.41 9.13
C ASP A 150 7.97 14.98 7.77
N VAL A 151 9.11 14.56 7.21
CA VAL A 151 9.57 15.00 5.88
C VAL A 151 8.60 14.56 4.78
N ILE A 152 8.08 13.33 4.85
CA ILE A 152 7.05 12.84 3.92
C ILE A 152 5.78 13.69 4.03
N ARG A 153 5.32 13.95 5.27
CA ARG A 153 4.13 14.76 5.52
C ARG A 153 4.29 16.19 5.01
N ASP A 154 5.45 16.80 5.25
CA ASP A 154 5.77 18.14 4.78
C ASP A 154 5.86 18.21 3.26
N GLY A 155 6.48 17.23 2.61
CA GLY A 155 6.53 17.12 1.16
C GLY A 155 5.14 17.04 0.53
N LEU A 156 4.25 16.21 1.10
CA LEU A 156 2.85 16.13 0.68
C LEU A 156 2.11 17.45 0.87
N LYS A 157 2.29 18.10 2.03
CA LYS A 157 1.66 19.38 2.34
C LYS A 157 2.11 20.49 1.39
N MET A 158 3.40 20.53 1.06
CA MET A 158 3.96 21.48 0.09
C MET A 158 3.45 21.23 -1.34
N ALA A 159 2.98 20.01 -1.64
CA ALA A 159 2.30 19.68 -2.89
C ALA A 159 0.79 19.97 -2.87
N GLY A 160 0.25 20.56 -1.79
CA GLY A 160 -1.17 20.88 -1.64
C GLY A 160 -1.99 19.81 -0.90
N ILE A 161 -1.39 18.67 -0.56
CA ILE A 161 -2.08 17.56 0.09
C ILE A 161 -2.09 17.76 1.62
N THR A 162 -3.23 18.18 2.15
CA THR A 162 -3.35 18.55 3.57
C THR A 162 -3.98 17.47 4.45
N ALA A 163 -4.83 16.61 3.87
CA ALA A 163 -5.45 15.49 4.56
C ALA A 163 -4.58 14.23 4.42
N VAL A 164 -3.60 14.10 5.31
CA VAL A 164 -2.63 12.98 5.31
C VAL A 164 -2.78 12.14 6.57
N ARG A 165 -3.02 10.85 6.40
CA ARG A 165 -2.95 9.85 7.48
C ARG A 165 -1.82 8.86 7.18
N ILE A 166 -0.88 8.71 8.10
CA ILE A 166 0.20 7.73 7.99
C ILE A 166 -0.21 6.45 8.71
N LEU A 167 -0.01 5.30 8.06
CA LEU A 167 -0.25 3.97 8.58
C LEU A 167 1.06 3.20 8.56
N ASP A 168 1.59 2.91 9.74
CA ASP A 168 2.92 2.34 9.94
C ASP A 168 2.92 1.16 10.92
N ALA A 169 1.74 0.71 11.37
CA ALA A 169 1.62 -0.36 12.35
C ALA A 169 2.04 -1.73 11.78
N ARG A 170 3.05 -2.35 12.39
CA ARG A 170 3.64 -3.66 12.00
C ARG A 170 4.09 -3.66 10.53
N PRO A 171 5.02 -2.78 10.15
CA PRO A 171 5.34 -2.49 8.75
C PRO A 171 5.95 -3.69 8.01
N GLU A 172 6.61 -4.60 8.73
CA GLU A 172 7.17 -5.84 8.18
C GLU A 172 6.10 -6.87 7.79
N PHE A 173 4.95 -6.86 8.47
CA PHE A 173 3.95 -7.93 8.38
C PHE A 173 2.62 -7.49 7.78
N VAL A 174 2.38 -6.18 7.65
CA VAL A 174 1.05 -5.67 7.27
C VAL A 174 0.63 -6.10 5.86
N ALA A 175 1.57 -6.12 4.90
CA ALA A 175 1.30 -6.62 3.57
C ALA A 175 0.92 -8.11 3.59
N ALA A 176 1.68 -8.95 4.28
CA ALA A 176 1.38 -10.37 4.43
C ALA A 176 0.04 -10.62 5.13
N ARG A 177 -0.29 -9.80 6.14
CA ARG A 177 -1.59 -9.85 6.82
C ARG A 177 -2.74 -9.57 5.85
N GLY A 178 -2.64 -8.52 5.04
CA GLY A 178 -3.70 -8.19 4.09
C GLY A 178 -3.80 -9.18 2.94
N ALA A 179 -2.67 -9.72 2.47
CA ALA A 179 -2.64 -10.84 1.54
C ALA A 179 -3.43 -12.05 2.09
N ALA A 180 -3.16 -12.44 3.34
CA ALA A 180 -3.89 -13.52 4.00
C ALA A 180 -5.39 -13.22 4.15
N GLU A 181 -5.75 -11.97 4.49
CA GLU A 181 -7.13 -11.51 4.59
C GLU A 181 -7.88 -11.63 3.25
N LEU A 182 -7.25 -11.20 2.15
CA LEU A 182 -7.81 -11.31 0.81
C LEU A 182 -7.98 -12.79 0.39
N CYS A 183 -6.98 -13.63 0.65
CA CYS A 183 -7.08 -15.07 0.40
C CYS A 183 -8.22 -15.73 1.20
N PHE A 184 -8.34 -15.41 2.49
CA PHE A 184 -9.40 -15.94 3.35
C PHE A 184 -10.80 -15.57 2.84
N ARG A 185 -10.97 -14.31 2.42
CA ARG A 185 -12.25 -13.81 1.87
C ARG A 185 -12.60 -14.48 0.55
N GLY A 186 -11.61 -14.70 -0.32
CA GLY A 186 -11.83 -15.46 -1.55
C GLY A 186 -12.30 -16.90 -1.27
N ARG A 187 -11.74 -17.57 -0.25
CA ARG A 187 -12.10 -18.97 0.06
C ARG A 187 -13.59 -19.18 0.41
N LYS A 188 -14.26 -18.20 1.02
CA LYS A 188 -15.64 -18.36 1.52
C LYS A 188 -16.73 -18.21 0.46
N GLN A 189 -16.42 -17.66 -0.71
CA GLN A 189 -17.40 -17.44 -1.78
C GLN A 189 -17.71 -18.69 -2.63
N PHE A 190 -17.01 -19.81 -2.42
CA PHE A 190 -17.37 -21.11 -3.00
C PHE A 190 -17.34 -22.22 -1.95
N LYS A 191 -18.49 -22.48 -1.33
CA LYS A 191 -18.80 -23.86 -0.92
C LYS A 191 -19.29 -24.59 -2.18
N ILE A 192 -18.50 -25.53 -2.67
CA ILE A 192 -18.97 -26.54 -3.64
C ILE A 192 -19.86 -27.52 -2.88
#